data_AF-A0A7X0NMT4-F1
#
_entry.id   AF-A0A7X0NMT4-F1
#
_cell.length_a   1.000
_cell.length_b   1.000
_cell.length_c   1.000
_cell.angle_alpha   90.00
_cell.angle_beta   90.00
_cell.angle_gamma   90.00
#
_symmetry.space_group_name_H-M   'P 1'
#
loop_
_entity.id
_entity.type
_entity.pdbx_description
1 polymer ?
#
loop_
_entity_poly.entity_id
_entity_poly.type
_entity_poly.pdbx_seq_one_letter_code
_entity_poly.pdbx_strand_id
1 'polypeptide(L)' 'MFKATVTRLLTAILLVTPVIMLIGGAFPPGVSWT' A
#
# COMPACT_ATOMS: atom_id res chain seq x y z
N MET A 1 11.51 -13.77 16.33
CA MET A 1 11.42 -12.30 16.25
C MET A 1 11.31 -11.78 14.82
N PHE A 2 12.08 -12.31 13.86
CA PHE A 2 12.05 -11.91 12.44
C PHE A 2 10.64 -11.90 11.80
N LYS A 3 9.84 -12.96 12.01
CA LYS A 3 8.47 -13.06 11.47
C LYS A 3 7.56 -11.89 11.89
N ALA A 4 7.60 -11.49 13.16
CA ALA A 4 6.78 -10.39 13.67
C ALA A 4 7.20 -9.04 13.07
N THR A 5 8.51 -8.82 12.89
CA THR A 5 9.03 -7.61 12.24
C THR A 5 8.63 -7.55 10.77
N VAL A 6 8.73 -8.68 10.04
CA VAL A 6 8.30 -8.77 8.64
C VAL A 6 6.80 -8.49 8.53
N THR A 7 5.98 -9.05 9.41
CA THR A 7 4.54 -8.76 9.42
C THR A 7 4.26 -7.28 9.63
N ARG A 8 4.91 -6.65 10.62
CA ARG A 8 4.75 -5.22 10.90
C ARG A 8 5.16 -4.35 9.71
N LEU A 9 6.25 -4.71 9.04
CA LEU A 9 6.74 -4.01 7.85
C LEU A 9 5.73 -4.11 6.69
N LEU A 10 5.21 -5.31 6.42
CA LEU A 10 4.20 -5.52 5.37
C LEU A 10 2.90 -4.78 5.67
N THR A 11 2.45 -4.79 6.93
CA THR A 11 1.28 -4.01 7.36
C THR A 11 1.50 -2.51 7.14
N ALA A 12 2.68 -1.98 7.50
CA ALA A 12 3.00 -0.57 7.29
C ALA A 12 2.99 -0.19 5.80
N ILE A 13 3.58 -1.04 4.94
CA ILE A 13 3.59 -0.83 3.49
C ILE A 13 2.15 -0.79 2.96
N LEU A 14 1.32 -1.77 3.30
CA LEU A 14 -0.07 -1.85 2.84
C LEU A 14 -0.92 -0.63 3.24
N LEU A 15 -0.65 -0.03 4.40
CA LEU A 15 -1.36 1.18 4.84
C LEU A 15 -0.90 2.45 4.12
N VAL A 16 0.36 2.53 3.74
CA VAL A 16 0.94 3.72 3.07
C VAL A 16 0.71 3.70 1.56
N THR A 17 0.72 2.51 0.93
CA THR A 17 0.49 2.34 -0.51
C THR A 17 -0.75 3.06 -1.05
N PRO A 18 -1.96 2.96 -0.47
CA PRO A 18 -3.14 3.67 -0.98
C PRO A 18 -3.00 5.19 -0.89
N VAL A 19 -2.32 5.70 0.15
CA VAL A 19 -2.05 7.13 0.30
C VAL A 19 -1.12 7.62 -0.82
N ILE A 20 -0.09 6.85 -1.14
CA ILE A 20 0.81 7.14 -2.27
C ILE A 20 0.07 7.09 -3.60
N MET A 21 -0.81 6.10 -3.81
CA MET A 21 -1.62 6.00 -5.02
C MET A 21 -2.56 7.21 -5.19
N LEU A 22 -3.20 7.64 -4.09
CA LEU A 22 -4.08 8.82 -4.06
C LEU A 22 -3.32 10.12 -4.36
N ILE A 23 -2.16 10.34 -3.74
CA ILE A 23 -1.38 11.59 -3.90
C ILE A 23 -0.61 11.62 -5.22
N GLY A 24 -0.02 10.48 -5.61
CA GLY A 24 0.83 10.37 -6.79
C GLY A 24 0.07 10.24 -8.11
N GLY A 25 -1.27 10.15 -8.07
CA GLY A 25 -2.09 9.90 -9.27
C GLY A 25 -1.76 8.58 -9.96
N ALA A 26 -1.05 7.68 -9.28
CA ALA A 26 -0.58 6.40 -9.80
C ALA A 26 -1.69 5.36 -9.71
N PHE A 27 -2.81 5.65 -10.38
CA PHE A 27 -3.82 4.66 -10.70
C PHE A 27 -3.48 4.13 -12.10
N PRO A 28 -3.31 2.80 -12.27
CA PRO A 28 -3.26 2.24 -13.61
C PRO A 28 -4.54 2.66 -14.34
N PRO A 29 -4.46 3.20 -15.56
CA PRO A 29 -5.66 3.50 -16.34
C PRO A 29 -6.46 2.19 -16.50
N GLY A 30 -7.67 2.15 -15.91
CA GLY A 30 -8.56 0.99 -15.96
C GLY A 30 -8.97 0.37 -14.61
N VAL A 31 -8.38 0.78 -13.48
CA VAL A 31 -8.82 0.30 -12.15
C VAL A 31 -9.72 1.37 -11.50
N SER A 32 -11.02 1.31 -11.82
CA SER A 32 -12.05 2.04 -11.10
C SER A 32 -12.29 1.35 -9.75
N TRP A 33 -12.21 2.10 -8.65
CA TRP A 33 -12.42 1.59 -7.27
C TRP A 33 -13.91 1.47 -6.87
N THR A 34 -14.82 1.58 -7.85
CA THR A 34 -16.24 1.25 -7.71
C THR A 34 -16.45 -0.20 -7.31
#